data_AF-A0A182X600-F1
#
_entry.id   AF-A0A182X600-F1
#
_cell.length_a   1.000
_cell.length_b   1.000
_cell.length_c   1.000
_cell.angle_alpha   90.00
_cell.angle_beta   90.00
_cell.angle_gamma   90.00
#
_symmetry.space_group_name_H-M   'P 1'
#
loop_
_entity.id
_entity.type
_entity.pdbx_description
1 polymer ?
#
loop_
_entity_poly.entity_id
_entity_poly.type
_entity_poly.pdbx_seq_one_letter_code
_entity_poly.pdbx_strand_id
1 'polypeptide(L)' 'MKCNYVRNPHTNGRPEGGSEMCMAGYNEKRLLHDLLDSYNILERPVVNESDPLQLSFGLTLMQIIDVH' A
#
# COMPACT_ATOMS: atom_id res chain seq x y z
N MET A 1 -6.74 -3.07 -8.42
CA MET A 1 -6.36 -2.75 -9.81
C MET A 1 -5.59 -3.91 -10.42
N LYS A 2 -6.06 -4.54 -11.50
CA LYS A 2 -5.25 -5.47 -12.31
C LYS A 2 -4.76 -4.73 -13.56
N CYS A 3 -3.46 -4.55 -13.69
CA CYS A 3 -2.85 -4.08 -14.94
C CYS A 3 -2.96 -5.22 -15.96
N ASN A 4 -3.76 -5.04 -17.01
CA ASN A 4 -3.99 -6.08 -18.01
C ASN A 4 -2.87 -6.09 -19.05
N TYR A 5 -2.17 -7.23 -19.18
CA TYR A 5 -1.36 -7.55 -20.35
C TYR A 5 -2.29 -8.05 -21.46
N VAL A 6 -2.44 -7.29 -22.54
CA VAL A 6 -3.20 -7.74 -23.72
C VAL A 6 -2.34 -8.77 -24.47
N ARG A 7 -2.57 -10.07 -24.22
CA ARG A 7 -1.99 -11.14 -25.04
C ARG A 7 -2.62 -11.08 -26.43
N ASN A 8 -1.85 -10.68 -27.44
CA ASN A 8 -2.29 -10.71 -28.82
C ASN A 8 -2.06 -12.13 -29.39
N PRO A 9 -3.10 -12.87 -29.82
CA PRO A 9 -2.98 -14.27 -30.24
C PRO A 9 -2.26 -14.48 -31.58
N HIS A 10 -1.90 -13.41 -32.29
CA HIS A 10 -1.30 -13.47 -33.62
C HIS A 10 0.24 -13.33 -33.66
N THR A 11 0.89 -13.13 -32.52
CA THR A 11 2.35 -13.07 -32.41
C THR A 11 2.84 -14.18 -31.49
N ASN A 12 3.84 -14.97 -31.92
CA ASN A 12 4.52 -16.01 -31.14
C ASN A 12 5.29 -15.40 -29.95
N GLY A 13 4.58 -14.80 -29.00
CA GLY A 13 5.11 -14.28 -27.74
C GLY A 13 6.11 -13.13 -27.85
N ARG A 14 6.29 -12.49 -29.02
CA ARG A 14 7.22 -11.36 -29.17
C ARG A 14 6.48 -10.04 -28.91
N PRO A 15 6.88 -9.25 -27.90
CA PRO A 15 6.28 -7.95 -27.65
C PRO A 15 6.77 -6.98 -28.74
N GLU A 16 5.91 -6.72 -29.73
CA GLU A 16 6.07 -5.65 -30.72
C GLU A 16 5.46 -4.38 -30.12
N GLY A 17 6.30 -3.46 -29.65
CA GLY A 17 5.88 -2.23 -28.99
C GLY A 17 6.52 -2.12 -27.61
N GLY A 18 7.25 -1.01 -27.40
CA GLY A 18 8.05 -0.73 -26.20
C GLY A 18 7.35 -1.19 -24.93
N SER A 19 8.11 -1.83 -24.05
CA SER A 19 7.69 -2.21 -22.72
C SER A 19 7.18 -0.98 -21.95
N GLU A 20 5.92 -0.62 -22.13
CA GLU A 20 5.18 0.14 -21.13
C GLU A 20 4.96 -0.81 -19.96
N MET A 21 6.03 -1.06 -19.21
CA MET A 21 5.93 -1.58 -17.87
C MET A 21 5.00 -0.64 -17.13
N CYS A 22 3.89 -1.15 -16.61
CA CYS A 22 2.97 -0.35 -15.82
C CYS A 22 3.73 0.27 -14.65
N MET A 23 4.04 1.56 -14.77
CA MET A 23 4.88 2.28 -13.81
C MET A 23 4.24 2.35 -12.42
N ALA A 24 2.90 2.24 -12.35
CA ALA A 24 2.17 2.26 -11.09
C ALA A 24 2.66 1.17 -10.10
N GLY A 25 2.77 -0.09 -10.54
CA GLY A 25 3.21 -1.18 -9.67
C GLY A 25 4.70 -1.12 -9.33
N TYR A 26 5.53 -0.63 -10.25
CA TYR A 26 6.96 -0.41 -9.99
C TYR A 26 7.18 0.71 -8.96
N ASN A 27 6.49 1.84 -9.13
CA ASN A 27 6.60 2.98 -8.24
C ASN A 27 6.02 2.69 -6.85
N GLU A 28 4.92 1.92 -6.76
CA GLU A 28 4.36 1.47 -5.48
C GLU A 28 5.35 0.61 -4.70
N LYS A 29 5.97 -0.38 -5.36
CA LYS A 29 6.99 -1.24 -4.73
C LYS A 29 8.21 -0.45 -4.26
N ARG A 30 8.68 0.49 -5.09
CA ARG A 30 9.81 1.36 -4.74
C ARG A 30 9.47 2.20 -3.50
N LEU A 31 8.32 2.87 -3.51
CA LEU A 31 7.88 3.71 -2.40
C LEU A 31 7.73 2.91 -1.10
N LEU A 32 7.18 1.70 -1.17
CA LEU A 32 7.03 0.85 0.01
C LEU A 32 8.38 0.49 0.65
N HIS A 33 9.36 0.11 -0.19
CA HIS A 33 10.73 -0.20 0.24
C HIS A 33 11.41 1.05 0.84
N ASP A 34 11.31 2.19 0.16
CA ASP A 34 11.90 3.45 0.63
C ASP A 34 11.34 3.92 1.98
N LEU A 35 10.06 3.64 2.28
CA LEU A 35 9.40 4.07 3.52
C LEU A 35 9.57 3.09 4.69
N LEU A 36 9.59 1.78 4.44
CA LEU A 36 9.50 0.77 5.50
C LEU A 36 10.83 0.12 5.88
N ASP A 37 11.84 0.13 5.01
CA ASP A 37 13.12 -0.54 5.27
C ASP A 37 13.86 0.01 6.51
N SER A 38 13.76 1.32 6.73
CA SER A 38 14.36 2.00 7.89
C SER A 38 13.36 2.28 9.01
N TYR A 39 12.12 1.78 8.91
CA TYR A 39 11.08 2.05 9.91
C TYR A 39 11.20 1.07 11.09
N ASN A 40 11.61 1.57 12.25
CA ASN A 40 11.69 0.76 13.47
C ASN A 40 10.34 0.73 14.19
N ILE A 41 9.70 -0.44 14.21
CA ILE A 41 8.40 -0.64 14.89
C ILE A 41 8.48 -0.56 16.42
N LEU A 42 9.69 -0.63 16.99
CA LEU A 42 9.92 -0.52 18.43
C LEU A 42 10.11 0.94 18.88
N GLU A 43 10.35 1.84 17.93
CA GLU A 43 10.49 3.27 18.20
C GLU A 43 9.15 3.98 18.03
N ARG A 44 8.91 4.94 18.92
CA ARG A 44 7.73 5.78 18.83
C ARG A 44 7.86 6.66 17.59
N PRO A 45 6.82 6.79 16.73
CA PRO A 45 6.88 7.59 15.52
C PRO A 45 6.75 9.08 15.87
N VAL A 46 7.77 9.64 16.50
CA VAL A 46 7.88 11.04 16.88
C VAL A 46 9.25 11.56 16.45
N VAL A 47 9.33 12.81 16.03
CA VAL A 47 10.63 13.46 15.75
C VAL A 47 11.28 13.94 17.05
N ASN A 48 10.47 14.38 18.02
CA ASN A 48 10.95 14.85 19.32
C ASN A 48 10.38 14.01 20.46
N GLU A 49 11.21 13.63 21.41
CA GLU A 49 10.77 12.81 22.55
C GLU A 49 9.80 13.54 23.49
N SER A 50 9.76 14.86 23.46
CA SER A 50 8.89 15.66 24.33
C SER A 50 7.46 15.80 23.81
N ASP A 51 7.20 15.51 22.54
CA ASP A 51 5.91 15.77 21.91
C ASP A 51 4.95 14.60 22.11
N PRO A 52 3.75 14.78 22.67
CA PRO A 52 2.78 13.70 22.84
C PRO A 52 2.13 13.31 21.50
N LEU A 53 1.76 12.03 21.34
CA LEU A 53 0.94 11.58 20.21
C LEU A 53 -0.54 11.76 20.54
N GLN A 54 -1.27 12.48 19.70
CA GLN A 54 -2.73 12.58 19.81
C GLN A 54 -3.39 11.45 19.02
N LEU A 55 -4.16 10.61 19.71
CA LEU A 55 -4.91 9.51 19.11
C LEU A 55 -6.40 9.83 19.09
N SER A 56 -6.99 9.77 17.91
CA SER A 56 -8.43 9.93 17.71
C SER A 56 -9.08 8.56 17.67
N PHE A 57 -9.86 8.23 18.70
CA PHE A 57 -10.62 6.98 18.75
C PHE A 57 -12.07 7.21 18.30
N GLY A 58 -12.55 6.35 17.41
CA GLY A 58 -13.96 6.27 17.03
C GLY A 58 -14.51 4.91 17.44
N LEU A 59 -15.68 4.89 18.06
CA LEU A 59 -16.42 3.66 18.32
C LEU A 59 -17.57 3.56 17.34
N THR A 60 -17.75 2.39 16.74
CA THR A 60 -18.92 2.08 15.92
C THR A 60 -19.72 1.00 16.62
N LEU A 61 -20.94 1.33 17.03
CA LEU A 61 -21.87 0.35 17.57
C LEU A 61 -22.37 -0.52 16.42
N MET A 62 -22.09 -1.83 16.47
CA MET A 62 -22.61 -2.77 15.47
C MET A 62 -24.01 -3.24 15.85
N GLN A 63 -24.14 -4.05 16.90
CA GLN A 63 -25.41 -4.46 17.49
C GLN A 63 -25.21 -4.72 18.99
N ILE A 64 -26.25 -4.51 19.79
CA ILE A 64 -26.22 -4.88 21.22
C ILE A 64 -26.72 -6.32 21.34
N ILE A 65 -25.97 -7.15 22.05
CA ILE A 65 -26.19 -8.61 22.13
C ILE A 65 -27.42 -8.93 22.97
N ASP A 66 -27.61 -8.23 24.09
CA ASP A 66 -28.82 -8.29 24.89
C ASP A 66 -28.86 -7.10 25.85
N VAL A 67 -30.05 -6.55 26.09
CA VAL A 67 -30.32 -5.47 27.06
C VAL A 67 -31.47 -5.95 27.94
N HIS A 68 -31.13 -6.74 28.94
CA HIS A 68 -32.08 -7.16 29.96
C HIS A 68 -32.43 -6.00 30.90
#